data_AF-A0AAE8KC80-F1
#
_entry.id   AF-A0AAE8KC80-F1
#
_cell.length_a   1.000
_cell.length_b   1.000
_cell.length_c   1.000
_cell.angle_alpha   90.00
_cell.angle_beta   90.00
_cell.angle_gamma   90.00
#
_symmetry.space_group_name_H-M   'P 1'
#
loop_
_entity.id
_entity.type
_entity.pdbx_description
1 polymer ?
#
loop_
_entity_poly.entity_id
_entity_poly.type
_entity_poly.pdbx_seq_one_letter_code
_entity_poly.pdbx_strand_id
1 'polypeptide(L)'
;MNDLMNQMLDQFEAGLMDRALKVMHVVMDEKRRYPMELNKSQCSEMLLGTKDTGTFDARFNCHKDFPRIEGKRDKFPRDEVIDWYHRNWMKTGG
;
A
#
# COMPACT_ATOMS: atom_id res chain seq x y z
N MET A 1 6.09 -38.77 27.96
CA MET A 1 6.66 -37.51 28.52
C MET A 1 7.18 -36.57 27.42
N ASN A 2 7.51 -37.07 26.20
CA ASN A 2 7.80 -36.23 25.03
C ASN A 2 6.54 -35.71 24.31
N ASP A 3 5.46 -36.50 24.25
CA ASP A 3 4.24 -36.07 23.53
C ASP A 3 3.58 -34.84 24.11
N LEU A 4 3.56 -34.69 25.45
CA LEU A 4 3.01 -33.50 26.10
C LEU A 4 3.83 -32.24 25.80
N MET A 5 5.16 -32.36 25.79
CA MET A 5 6.06 -31.26 25.41
C MET A 5 5.88 -30.88 23.94
N ASN A 6 5.75 -31.87 23.05
CA ASN A 6 5.49 -31.62 21.63
C ASN A 6 4.12 -30.95 21.41
N GLN A 7 3.08 -31.39 22.13
CA GLN A 7 1.75 -30.77 22.06
C GLN A 7 1.75 -29.31 22.55
N MET A 8 2.53 -29.01 23.59
CA MET A 8 2.69 -27.64 24.09
C MET A 8 3.47 -26.76 23.10
N LEU A 9 4.50 -27.32 22.46
CA LEU A 9 5.25 -26.62 21.40
C LEU A 9 4.37 -26.35 20.17
N ASP A 10 3.59 -27.32 19.73
CA ASP A 10 2.65 -27.16 18.60
C ASP A 10 1.59 -26.09 18.89
N GLN A 11 1.05 -26.05 20.12
CA GLN A 11 0.11 -25.01 20.53
C GLN A 11 0.75 -23.62 20.62
N PHE A 12 2.00 -23.55 21.06
CA PHE A 12 2.74 -22.30 21.12
C PHE A 12 3.05 -21.76 19.72
N GLU A 13 3.50 -22.62 18.81
CA GLU A 13 3.77 -22.27 17.42
C GLU A 13 2.50 -21.84 16.69
N ALA A 14 1.39 -22.57 16.86
CA ALA A 14 0.09 -22.18 16.32
C ALA A 14 -0.38 -20.80 16.83
N GLY A 15 -0.20 -20.52 18.12
CA GLY A 15 -0.52 -19.21 18.70
C GLY A 15 0.38 -18.08 18.18
N LEU A 16 1.65 -18.37 17.92
CA LEU A 16 2.59 -17.42 17.33
C LEU A 16 2.25 -17.13 15.86
N MET A 17 1.94 -18.17 15.08
CA MET A 17 1.53 -18.04 13.67
C MET A 17 0.23 -17.25 13.53
N ASP A 18 -0.78 -17.51 14.38
CA ASP A 18 -2.05 -16.76 14.38
C ASP A 18 -1.82 -15.27 14.68
N ARG A 19 -0.94 -14.94 15.63
CA ARG A 19 -0.53 -13.56 15.89
C ARG A 19 0.23 -12.93 14.72
N ALA A 20 1.17 -13.67 14.12
CA ALA A 20 1.93 -13.19 12.97
C ALA A 20 1.02 -12.89 11.78
N LEU A 21 0.05 -13.76 11.48
CA LEU A 21 -0.96 -13.55 10.45
C LEU A 21 -1.83 -12.34 10.74
N LYS A 22 -2.28 -12.14 11.99
CA LYS A 22 -3.04 -10.94 12.39
C LYS A 22 -2.24 -9.65 12.23
N VAL A 23 -0.96 -9.66 12.62
CA VAL A 23 -0.06 -8.50 12.44
C VAL A 23 0.18 -8.24 10.95
N MET A 24 0.45 -9.28 10.15
CA MET A 24 0.56 -9.14 8.70
C MET A 24 -0.72 -8.56 8.09
N HIS A 25 -1.89 -9.00 8.53
CA HIS A 25 -3.17 -8.48 8.04
C HIS A 25 -3.34 -6.99 8.36
N VAL A 26 -2.92 -6.55 9.56
CA VAL A 26 -2.91 -5.11 9.93
C VAL A 26 -1.88 -4.32 9.13
N VAL A 27 -0.72 -4.91 8.82
CA VAL A 27 0.37 -4.26 8.07
C VAL A 27 0.07 -4.19 6.57
N MET A 28 -0.69 -5.15 6.03
CA MET A 28 -1.09 -5.26 4.62
C MET A 28 -2.45 -4.63 4.31
N ASP A 29 -3.15 -4.08 5.30
CA ASP A 29 -4.41 -3.36 5.06
C ASP A 29 -4.10 -1.98 4.42
N GLU A 30 -3.94 -1.97 3.09
CA GLU A 30 -3.69 -0.80 2.26
C GLU A 30 -4.69 0.34 2.54
N LYS A 31 -5.92 -0.01 2.95
CA LYS A 31 -6.98 0.96 3.29
C LYS A 31 -6.76 1.66 4.62
N ARG A 32 -5.97 1.08 5.54
CA ARG A 32 -5.52 1.71 6.80
C ARG A 32 -4.18 2.43 6.64
N ARG A 33 -3.33 1.97 5.70
CA ARG A 33 -1.99 2.54 5.49
C ARG A 33 -2.01 3.89 4.78
N TYR A 34 -3.00 4.10 3.90
CA TYR A 34 -3.10 5.30 3.08
C TYR A 34 -4.43 6.05 3.31
N PRO A 35 -4.39 7.35 3.66
CA PRO A 35 -5.59 8.17 3.83
C PRO A 35 -6.39 8.29 2.51
N MET A 36 -7.66 8.68 2.59
CA MET A 36 -8.52 8.92 1.41
C MET A 36 -7.93 9.98 0.46
N GLU A 37 -7.23 10.96 1.01
CA GLU A 37 -6.49 11.98 0.26
C GLU A 37 -4.99 11.79 0.48
N LEU A 38 -4.29 11.43 -0.59
CA LEU A 38 -2.85 11.22 -0.58
C LEU A 38 -2.09 12.49 -0.93
N ASN A 39 -0.89 12.63 -0.39
CA ASN A 39 0.11 13.57 -0.89
C ASN A 39 1.00 12.89 -1.96
N LYS A 40 1.91 13.65 -2.59
CA LYS A 40 2.81 13.12 -3.64
C LYS A 40 3.66 11.94 -3.18
N SER A 41 4.24 12.00 -1.98
CA SER A 41 5.12 10.92 -1.49
C SER A 41 4.33 9.66 -1.14
N GLN A 42 3.10 9.81 -0.64
CA GLN A 42 2.17 8.70 -0.40
C GLN A 42 1.67 8.08 -1.70
N CYS A 43 1.38 8.87 -2.73
CA CYS A 43 1.04 8.35 -4.06
C CYS A 43 2.20 7.57 -4.66
N SER A 44 3.42 8.13 -4.56
CA SER A 44 4.62 7.43 -5.00
C SER A 44 4.81 6.12 -4.24
N GLU A 45 4.64 6.13 -2.91
CA GLU A 45 4.82 4.92 -2.10
C GLU A 45 3.76 3.87 -2.43
N MET A 46 2.52 4.29 -2.73
CA MET A 46 1.43 3.41 -3.11
C MET A 46 1.60 2.81 -4.52
N LEU A 47 2.03 3.61 -5.50
CA LEU A 47 2.11 3.17 -6.90
C LEU A 47 3.46 2.56 -7.30
N LEU A 48 4.55 3.02 -6.68
CA LEU A 48 5.92 2.63 -7.01
C LEU A 48 6.63 1.87 -5.88
N GLY A 49 6.03 1.79 -4.69
CA GLY A 49 6.69 1.25 -3.51
C GLY A 49 7.82 2.13 -2.94
N THR A 50 8.01 3.34 -3.49
CA THR A 50 9.09 4.27 -3.10
C THR A 50 8.52 5.64 -2.76
N LYS A 51 9.16 6.36 -1.83
CA LYS A 51 8.77 7.74 -1.48
C LYS A 51 9.35 8.78 -2.45
N ASP A 52 9.90 8.36 -3.59
CA ASP A 52 10.54 9.25 -4.55
C ASP A 52 9.51 10.02 -5.40
N THR A 53 9.30 11.28 -5.04
CA THR A 53 8.37 12.15 -5.75
C THR A 53 8.83 12.53 -7.16
N GLY A 54 10.13 12.39 -7.48
CA GLY A 54 10.67 12.71 -8.81
C GLY A 54 10.22 11.70 -9.86
N THR A 55 10.38 10.41 -9.58
CA THR A 55 9.88 9.34 -10.46
C THR A 55 8.36 9.36 -10.58
N PHE A 56 7.66 9.69 -9.49
CA PHE A 56 6.21 9.87 -9.53
C PHE A 56 5.77 11.02 -10.44
N ASP A 57 6.44 12.18 -10.36
CA ASP A 57 6.14 13.32 -11.22
C ASP A 57 6.41 13.01 -12.70
N ALA A 58 7.46 12.25 -13.00
CA ALA A 58 7.79 11.86 -14.38
C ALA A 58 6.83 10.83 -14.99
N ARG A 59 6.31 9.88 -14.19
CA ARG A 59 5.49 8.74 -14.68
C ARG A 59 3.98 8.96 -14.56
N PHE A 60 3.53 9.76 -13.60
CA PHE A 60 2.12 9.90 -13.26
C PHE A 60 1.66 11.35 -13.29
N ASN A 61 2.24 12.21 -12.46
CA ASN A 61 1.75 13.58 -12.29
C ASN A 61 2.11 14.52 -13.48
N CYS A 62 2.87 14.04 -14.47
CA CYS A 62 3.02 14.70 -15.76
C CYS A 62 1.74 14.61 -16.63
N HIS A 63 0.88 13.63 -16.37
CA HIS A 63 -0.36 13.43 -17.12
C HIS A 63 -1.45 14.39 -16.66
N LYS A 64 -2.02 15.14 -17.61
CA LYS A 64 -3.06 16.14 -17.30
C LYS A 64 -4.38 15.53 -16.82
N ASP A 65 -4.62 14.28 -17.20
CA ASP A 65 -5.77 13.47 -16.80
C ASP A 65 -5.54 12.72 -15.48
N PHE A 66 -4.36 12.86 -14.87
CA PHE A 66 -4.08 12.24 -13.58
C PHE A 66 -4.97 12.88 -12.48
N PRO A 67 -5.66 12.08 -11.67
CA PRO A 67 -6.63 12.57 -10.70
C PRO A 67 -5.95 13.37 -9.60
N ARG A 68 -6.17 14.67 -9.59
CA ARG A 68 -5.64 15.62 -8.61
C ARG A 68 -6.74 16.57 -8.13
N ILE A 69 -6.64 16.95 -6.86
CA ILE A 69 -7.47 17.97 -6.22
C ILE A 69 -6.62 19.24 -6.14
N GLU A 70 -6.99 20.25 -6.93
CA GLU A 70 -6.26 21.52 -6.97
C GLU A 70 -6.50 22.32 -5.68
N GLY A 71 -5.41 22.75 -5.04
CA GLY A 71 -5.45 23.49 -3.78
C GLY A 71 -4.08 24.09 -3.44
N LYS A 72 -3.91 24.62 -2.22
CA LYS A 72 -2.61 25.17 -1.75
C LYS A 72 -1.49 24.11 -1.70
N ARG A 73 -1.86 22.83 -1.57
CA ARG A 73 -0.99 21.67 -1.68
C ARG A 73 -1.74 20.65 -2.50
N ASP A 74 -1.12 20.13 -3.55
CA ASP A 74 -1.72 19.10 -4.39
C ASP A 74 -2.05 17.87 -3.54
N LYS A 75 -3.33 17.47 -3.59
CA LYS A 75 -3.81 16.24 -2.99
C LYS A 75 -4.35 15.33 -4.08
N PHE A 76 -4.28 14.03 -3.85
CA PHE A 76 -4.69 13.03 -4.82
C PHE A 76 -5.73 12.10 -4.17
N PRO A 77 -6.92 11.93 -4.77
CA PRO A 77 -7.93 11.03 -4.24
C PRO A 77 -7.45 9.59 -4.43
N ARG A 78 -7.28 8.84 -3.34
CA ARG A 78 -6.70 7.49 -3.35
C ARG A 78 -7.40 6.57 -4.36
N ASP A 79 -8.71 6.49 -4.27
CA ASP A 79 -9.49 5.52 -5.05
C ASP A 79 -9.45 5.89 -6.55
N GLU A 80 -9.55 7.17 -6.90
CA GLU A 80 -9.40 7.66 -8.28
C GLU A 80 -7.99 7.41 -8.84
N VAL A 81 -6.94 7.60 -8.03
CA VAL A 81 -5.55 7.32 -8.42
C VAL A 81 -5.38 5.83 -8.76
N ILE A 82 -5.92 4.94 -7.93
CA ILE A 82 -5.89 3.50 -8.17
C ILE A 82 -6.63 3.15 -9.45
N ASP A 83 -7.84 3.69 -9.64
CA ASP A 83 -8.64 3.46 -10.84
C ASP A 83 -7.97 4.00 -12.10
N TRP A 84 -7.34 5.17 -12.02
CA TRP A 84 -6.57 5.73 -13.13
C TRP A 84 -5.34 4.86 -13.43
N TYR A 85 -4.63 4.38 -12.41
CA TYR A 85 -3.48 3.48 -12.56
C TYR A 85 -3.89 2.18 -13.24
N HIS A 86 -4.94 1.50 -12.77
CA HIS A 86 -5.47 0.29 -13.41
C HIS A 86 -5.95 0.51 -14.84
N ARG A 87 -6.42 1.70 -15.19
CA ARG A 87 -6.82 2.05 -16.57
C ARG A 87 -5.64 2.38 -17.48
N ASN A 88 -4.55 2.91 -16.91
CA ASN A 88 -3.41 3.43 -17.66
C ASN A 88 -2.10 2.69 -17.39
N TRP A 89 -2.14 1.51 -16.76
CA TRP A 89 -0.96 0.75 -16.33
C TRP A 89 0.05 0.50 -17.45
N MET A 90 -0.42 0.31 -18.69
CA MET A 90 0.44 0.15 -19.87
C MET A 90 1.17 1.44 -20.29
N LYS A 91 0.61 2.62 -19.99
CA LYS A 91 1.20 3.92 -20.34
C LYS A 91 2.20 4.41 -19.29
N THR A 92 2.06 3.94 -18.05
CA THR A 92 2.88 4.37 -16.91
C THR A 92 4.20 3.61 -16.80
N GLY A 93 4.55 2.80 -17.79
CA GLY A 93 5.75 1.98 -17.85
C GLY A 93 5.60 0.67 -17.08
N GLY A 94 5.68 -0.46 -17.77
CA GLY A 94 6.08 -1.73 -17.16
C GLY A 94 7.54 -1.70 -16.73
#